data_AF-A0A9X2RVM4-F1
#
_entry.id   AF-A0A9X2RVM4-F1
#
_cell.length_a   1.000
_cell.length_b   1.000
_cell.length_c   1.000
_cell.angle_alpha   90.00
_cell.angle_beta   90.00
_cell.angle_gamma   90.00
#
_symmetry.space_group_name_H-M   'P 1'
#
loop_
_entity.id
_entity.type
_entity.pdbx_description
1 polymer ?
#
loop_
_entity_poly.entity_id
_entity_poly.type
_entity_poly.pdbx_seq_one_letter_code
_entity_poly.pdbx_strand_id
1 'polypeptide(L)' 'MDVEVDGFNLVMRPADPAMAAVVVEAEEKKGAAEAAEKEAAAALAKAARTLTRSLTVRDTGAILGVSYQYVTTLAPKAS' A
#
# COMPACT_ATOMS: atom_id res chain seq x y z
N MET A 1 10.98 21.32 -26.31
CA MET A 1 11.80 21.46 -25.09
C MET A 1 10.97 20.89 -23.96
N ASP A 2 11.17 19.61 -23.65
CA ASP A 2 10.62 18.99 -22.45
C ASP A 2 11.43 19.50 -21.27
N VAL A 3 10.76 20.13 -20.31
CA VAL A 3 11.37 20.55 -19.06
C VAL A 3 11.14 19.40 -18.09
N GLU A 4 12.19 18.62 -17.81
CA GLU A 4 12.20 17.70 -16.67
C GLU A 4 11.96 18.53 -15.41
N VAL A 5 10.74 18.43 -14.88
CA VAL A 5 10.40 19.04 -13.60
C VAL A 5 11.01 18.16 -12.53
N ASP A 6 12.30 18.33 -12.28
CA ASP A 6 12.97 17.76 -11.12
C ASP A 6 12.25 18.28 -9.88
N GLY A 7 11.35 17.46 -9.35
CA GLY A 7 10.64 17.74 -8.10
C GLY A 7 11.65 17.74 -6.97
N PHE A 8 12.17 18.92 -6.63
CA PHE A 8 13.02 19.09 -5.46
C PHE A 8 12.23 18.72 -4.20
N ASN A 9 12.53 17.56 -3.62
CA ASN A 9 11.96 17.16 -2.34
C ASN A 9 12.75 17.85 -1.22
N LEU A 10 12.26 19.01 -0.76
CA LEU A 10 12.91 19.80 0.27
C LEU A 10 12.70 19.13 1.65
N VAL A 11 13.71 18.39 2.12
CA VAL A 11 13.67 17.72 3.42
C VAL A 11 14.14 18.68 4.51
N MET A 12 13.21 19.21 5.31
CA MET A 12 13.53 20.02 6.49
C MET A 12 14.02 19.11 7.62
N ARG A 13 15.28 19.25 8.03
CA ARG A 13 15.87 18.51 9.16
C ARG A 13 16.26 19.45 10.30
N PRO A 14 16.15 19.02 11.56
CA PRO A 14 16.71 19.74 12.69
C PRO A 14 18.22 19.96 12.53
N ALA A 15 18.72 21.11 12.99
CA ALA A 15 20.15 21.42 12.95
C ALA A 15 20.98 20.57 13.94
N ASP A 16 20.34 20.04 14.98
CA ASP A 16 20.96 19.10 15.92
C ASP A 16 21.07 17.70 15.29
N PRO A 17 22.28 17.15 15.12
CA PRO A 17 22.50 15.83 14.53
C PRO A 17 21.78 14.69 15.26
N ALA A 18 21.63 14.75 16.59
CA ALA A 18 20.95 13.72 17.36
C ALA A 18 19.43 13.75 17.08
N MET A 19 18.84 14.94 16.96
CA MET A 19 17.44 15.09 16.58
C MET A 19 17.20 14.70 15.12
N ALA A 20 18.14 15.04 14.22
CA ALA A 20 18.07 14.65 12.82
C ALA A 20 18.10 13.12 12.65
N ALA A 21 18.92 12.41 13.43
CA ALA A 21 18.99 10.95 13.38
C ALA A 21 17.66 10.29 13.77
N VAL A 22 16.97 10.80 14.80
CA VAL A 22 15.66 10.29 15.23
C VAL A 22 14.58 10.52 14.15
N VAL A 23 14.60 11.67 13.48
CA VAL A 23 13.67 11.97 12.39
C VAL A 23 13.90 11.02 11.21
N VAL A 24 15.16 10.78 10.83
CA VAL A 24 15.51 9.85 9.75
C VAL A 24 15.06 8.44 10.09
N GLU A 25 15.31 7.96 11.31
CA GLU A 25 14.84 6.64 11.74
C GLU A 25 13.31 6.51 11.67
N ALA A 26 12.58 7.56 12.07
CA ALA A 26 11.12 7.57 11.98
C ALA A 26 10.63 7.55 10.52
N GLU A 27 11.27 8.31 9.62
CA GLU A 27 10.97 8.33 8.19
C GLU A 27 11.25 6.98 7.53
N GLU A 28 12.39 6.35 7.84
CA GLU A 28 12.75 5.02 7.32
C GLU A 28 11.75 3.96 7.77
N LYS A 29 11.38 3.95 9.06
CA LYS A 29 10.38 3.01 9.57
C LYS A 29 9.00 3.25 8.96
N LYS A 30 8.63 4.51 8.75
CA LYS A 30 7.38 4.85 8.05
C LYS A 30 7.41 4.35 6.61
N GLY A 31 8.49 4.59 5.88
CA GLY A 31 8.66 4.11 4.50
C GLY A 31 8.60 2.59 4.40
N ALA A 32 9.23 1.87 5.34
CA ALA A 32 9.16 0.41 5.42
C ALA A 32 7.72 -0.08 5.71
N ALA A 33 7.00 0.59 6.60
CA ALA A 33 5.59 0.26 6.88
C ALA A 33 4.68 0.51 5.67
N GLU A 34 4.86 1.64 4.97
CA GLU A 34 4.12 1.94 3.73
C GLU A 34 4.42 0.92 2.61
N ALA A 35 5.66 0.46 2.50
CA ALA A 35 6.03 -0.59 1.54
C ALA A 35 5.37 -1.93 1.90
N ALA A 36 5.43 -2.33 3.17
CA ALA A 36 4.78 -3.55 3.64
C ALA A 36 3.26 -3.52 3.46
N GLU A 37 2.63 -2.37 3.69
CA GLU A 37 1.19 -2.17 3.47
C GLU A 37 0.82 -2.33 1.99
N LYS A 38 1.62 -1.76 1.07
CA LYS A 38 1.44 -1.95 -0.37
C LYS A 38 1.57 -3.41 -0.79
N GLU A 39 2.55 -4.13 -0.26
CA GLU A 39 2.74 -5.56 -0.53
C GLU A 39 1.56 -6.38 0.01
N ALA A 40 1.10 -6.09 1.21
CA ALA A 40 -0.07 -6.73 1.80
C ALA A 40 -1.33 -6.49 0.96
N ALA A 41 -1.56 -5.26 0.51
CA ALA A 41 -2.68 -4.92 -0.38
C ALA A 41 -2.61 -5.67 -1.72
N ALA A 42 -1.42 -5.78 -2.32
CA ALA A 42 -1.22 -6.51 -3.56
C ALA A 42 -1.45 -8.02 -3.38
N ALA A 43 -0.95 -8.60 -2.28
CA ALA A 43 -1.17 -10.01 -1.94
C ALA A 43 -2.66 -10.29 -1.71
N LEU A 44 -3.36 -9.40 -1.00
CA LEU A 44 -4.80 -9.51 -0.75
C LEU A 44 -5.59 -9.41 -2.06
N ALA A 45 -5.26 -8.48 -2.95
CA ALA A 45 -5.88 -8.36 -4.27
C ALA A 45 -5.69 -9.64 -5.11
N LYS A 46 -4.48 -10.20 -5.10
CA LYS A 46 -4.19 -11.47 -5.78
C LYS A 46 -4.99 -12.64 -5.21
N ALA A 47 -5.10 -12.72 -3.88
CA ALA A 47 -5.87 -13.75 -3.20
C ALA A 47 -7.37 -13.61 -3.55
N ALA A 48 -7.92 -12.40 -3.44
CA ALA A 48 -9.31 -12.10 -3.80
C ALA A 48 -9.62 -12.54 -5.24
N ARG A 49 -8.82 -12.11 -6.21
CA ARG A 49 -9.00 -12.46 -7.63
C ARG A 49 -8.92 -13.96 -7.89
N THR A 50 -8.05 -14.67 -7.17
CA THR A 50 -7.90 -16.13 -7.30
C THR A 50 -9.14 -16.84 -6.76
N LEU A 51 -9.58 -16.49 -5.56
CA LEU A 51 -10.71 -17.12 -4.88
C LEU A 51 -12.04 -16.84 -5.60
N THR A 52 -12.24 -15.62 -6.12
CA THR A 52 -13.47 -15.26 -6.86
C THR A 52 -13.65 -16.01 -8.19
N ARG A 53 -12.67 -16.81 -8.64
CA ARG A 53 -12.83 -17.67 -9.83
C ARG A 53 -13.74 -18.88 -9.56
N SER A 54 -13.78 -19.35 -8.32
CA SER A 54 -14.52 -20.55 -7.92
C SER A 54 -15.49 -20.31 -6.76
N LEU A 55 -15.30 -19.25 -5.97
CA LEU A 55 -16.12 -18.91 -4.82
C LEU A 55 -16.91 -17.63 -5.05
N THR A 56 -17.98 -17.46 -4.28
CA THR A 56 -18.72 -16.20 -4.27
C THR A 56 -17.89 -15.09 -3.62
N VAL A 57 -18.20 -13.84 -3.95
CA VAL A 57 -17.59 -12.65 -3.32
C VAL A 57 -17.80 -12.66 -1.80
N ARG A 58 -18.96 -13.15 -1.35
CA ARG A 58 -19.31 -13.24 0.08
C ARG A 58 -18.40 -14.23 0.81
N ASP A 59 -18.24 -15.43 0.26
CA ASP A 59 -17.40 -16.47 0.87
C ASP A 59 -15.93 -16.09 0.83
N THR A 60 -15.50 -15.48 -0.28
CA THR A 60 -14.14 -14.93 -0.41
C THR A 60 -13.87 -13.88 0.67
N GLY A 61 -14.84 -12.98 0.92
CA GLY A 61 -14.73 -11.99 1.99
C GLY A 61 -14.62 -12.63 3.37
N ALA A 62 -15.43 -13.66 3.65
CA ALA A 62 -15.34 -14.41 4.91
C ALA A 62 -13.98 -15.10 5.10
N ILE A 63 -13.41 -15.68 4.04
CA ILE A 63 -12.09 -16.35 4.07
C ILE A 63 -10.96 -15.36 4.28
N LEU A 64 -11.01 -14.21 3.59
CA LEU A 64 -9.95 -13.19 3.65
C LEU A 64 -10.11 -12.24 4.84
N GLY A 65 -11.18 -12.38 5.64
CA GLY A 65 -11.45 -11.51 6.78
C GLY A 65 -11.82 -10.08 6.39
N VAL A 66 -12.37 -9.88 5.19
CA VAL A 66 -12.74 -8.55 4.66
C VAL A 66 -14.19 -8.50 4.19
N SER A 67 -14.73 -7.28 4.08
CA SER A 67 -16.10 -7.10 3.60
C SER A 67 -16.25 -7.54 2.14
N TYR A 68 -17.44 -8.02 1.78
CA TYR A 68 -17.73 -8.40 0.39
C TYR A 68 -17.59 -7.21 -0.58
N GLN A 69 -17.91 -5.98 -0.13
CA GLN A 69 -17.75 -4.76 -0.91
C GLN A 69 -16.27 -4.51 -1.24
N TYR A 70 -15.40 -4.75 -0.27
CA TYR A 70 -13.97 -4.63 -0.48
C TYR A 70 -13.42 -5.72 -1.41
N VAL A 71 -13.96 -6.94 -1.37
CA VAL A 71 -13.62 -7.96 -2.38
C VAL A 71 -14.04 -7.51 -3.79
N THR A 72 -15.20 -6.86 -3.95
CA THR A 72 -15.63 -6.36 -5.28
C THR A 72 -14.72 -5.28 -5.85
N THR A 73 -14.10 -4.44 -5.01
CA THR A 73 -13.14 -3.43 -5.48
C THR A 73 -11.78 -4.06 -5.83
N LEU A 74 -11.34 -5.08 -5.10
CA LEU A 74 -10.09 -5.79 -5.35
C LEU A 74 -10.13 -6.71 -6.59
N ALA A 75 -11.29 -7.30 -6.86
CA ALA A 75 -11.53 -8.25 -7.95
C ALA A 75 -12.79 -7.88 -8.75
N PRO A 76 -12.76 -6.78 -9.54
CA PRO A 76 -13.87 -6.41 -10.39
C PRO A 76 -14.08 -7.48 -11.47
N LYS A 77 -15.34 -7.76 -11.82
CA LYS A 77 -15.65 -8.58 -13.00
C LYS A 77 -15.14 -7.83 -14.23
N ALA A 78 -14.36 -8.49 -15.07
CA ALA A 78 -13.98 -7.95 -16.36
C ALA A 78 -15.27 -7.59 -17.13
N SER A 79 -15.36 -6.34 -17.57
CA SER A 79 -16.42 -5.88 -18.50
C SER A 79 -16.14 -6.38 -19.90
#